data_AF-A0A2G2H1I4-F1
#
_entry.id   AF-A0A2G2H1I4-F1
#
_cell.length_a   1.000
_cell.length_b   1.000
_cell.length_c   1.000
_cell.angle_alpha   90.00
_cell.angle_beta   90.00
_cell.angle_gamma   90.00
#
_symmetry.space_group_name_H-M   'P 1'
#
loop_
_entity.id
_entity.type
_entity.pdbx_description
1 polymer ?
#
loop_
_entity_poly.entity_id
_entity_poly.type
_entity_poly.pdbx_seq_one_letter_code
_entity_poly.pdbx_strand_id
1 'polypeptide(L)'
;MSAFKYTIMGAGLAGCMMLGNAAHANQQATVIISQSCDYMLLNSSKGMVLVKQLDGITPQEGDTLLGEFTAGDFSNLQNNRNKDSMQVWVDTVDPHSSKALSQYGRYCT
;
A
#
# COMPACT_ATOMS: atom_id res chain seq x y z
N MET A 1 34.26 -44.96 42.08
CA MET A 1 33.02 -44.53 41.42
C MET A 1 32.39 -43.47 42.30
N SER A 2 32.58 -42.18 41.98
CA SER A 2 31.99 -41.07 42.74
C SER A 2 31.26 -40.15 41.77
N ALA A 3 29.95 -40.02 41.99
CA ALA A 3 29.08 -39.06 41.32
C ALA A 3 29.29 -37.68 41.94
N PHE A 4 29.58 -36.67 41.12
CA PHE A 4 29.47 -35.27 41.50
C PHE A 4 28.48 -34.58 40.56
N LYS A 5 27.42 -34.10 41.17
CA LYS A 5 26.25 -33.45 40.57
C LYS A 5 26.61 -32.08 40.02
N TYR A 6 25.99 -31.77 38.89
CA TYR A 6 25.40 -30.49 38.46
C TYR A 6 25.99 -29.19 39.04
N THR A 7 26.55 -28.35 38.15
CA THR A 7 26.15 -26.94 37.94
C THR A 7 26.97 -26.41 36.77
N ILE A 8 26.33 -26.14 35.62
CA ILE A 8 26.87 -25.18 34.65
C ILE A 8 25.83 -24.08 34.50
N MET A 9 26.26 -22.90 34.94
CA MET A 9 25.56 -21.63 34.96
C MET A 9 25.05 -21.23 33.58
N GLY A 10 23.89 -20.59 33.60
CA GLY A 10 23.31 -19.92 32.46
C GLY A 10 24.12 -18.71 31.97
N ALA A 11 24.03 -18.52 30.67
CA ALA A 11 24.06 -17.24 29.93
C ALA A 11 23.04 -17.48 28.81
N GLY A 12 21.92 -16.76 28.69
CA GLY A 12 21.83 -15.32 28.55
C GLY A 12 22.02 -14.95 27.07
N LEU A 13 21.09 -14.17 26.51
CA LEU A 13 21.03 -13.56 25.15
C LEU A 13 20.18 -14.37 24.14
N ALA A 14 18.89 -14.03 23.98
CA ALA A 14 18.39 -12.98 23.07
C ALA A 14 18.71 -13.34 21.61
N GLY A 15 17.75 -13.81 20.81
CA GLY A 15 16.68 -12.95 20.32
C GLY A 15 17.06 -12.44 18.93
N CYS A 16 16.93 -13.30 17.91
CA CYS A 16 16.93 -12.86 16.52
C CYS A 16 15.62 -13.33 15.90
N MET A 17 14.53 -12.64 16.26
CA MET A 17 13.41 -12.51 15.33
C MET A 17 13.99 -11.80 14.12
N MET A 18 14.32 -12.57 13.09
CA MET A 18 14.53 -12.03 11.76
C MET A 18 13.17 -11.46 11.33
N LEU A 19 12.89 -10.23 11.76
CA LEU A 19 11.94 -9.36 11.09
C LEU A 19 12.47 -9.26 9.67
N GLY A 20 11.94 -10.10 8.80
CA GLY A 20 12.07 -9.90 7.38
C GLY A 20 11.54 -8.50 7.13
N ASN A 21 12.44 -7.57 6.82
CA ASN A 21 12.08 -6.38 6.11
C ASN A 21 11.39 -6.88 4.84
N ALA A 22 10.06 -6.93 4.85
CA ALA A 22 9.31 -6.90 3.62
C ALA A 22 9.81 -5.65 2.92
N ALA A 23 10.65 -5.84 1.90
CA ALA A 23 10.88 -4.78 0.94
C ALA A 23 9.52 -4.60 0.26
N HIS A 24 8.68 -3.73 0.84
CA HIS A 24 7.45 -3.28 0.22
C HIS A 24 7.90 -2.69 -1.12
N ALA A 25 7.53 -3.36 -2.19
CA ALA A 25 7.91 -3.02 -3.55
C ALA A 25 7.17 -1.74 -3.94
N ASN A 26 7.64 -0.61 -3.43
CA ASN A 26 6.98 0.68 -3.56
C ASN A 26 6.68 0.97 -5.03
N GLN A 27 5.41 0.84 -5.40
CA GLN A 27 4.94 0.97 -6.76
C GLN A 27 4.57 2.43 -7.02
N GLN A 28 4.61 2.82 -8.28
CA GLN A 28 4.24 4.15 -8.71
C GLN A 28 2.94 4.11 -9.52
N ALA A 29 2.02 5.02 -9.23
CA ALA A 29 0.85 5.26 -10.06
C ALA A 29 0.59 6.76 -10.23
N THR A 30 0.07 7.16 -11.39
CA THR A 30 -0.26 8.56 -11.70
C THR A 30 -1.76 8.77 -11.57
N VAL A 31 -2.18 9.83 -10.89
CA VAL A 31 -3.60 10.20 -10.79
C VAL A 31 -4.12 10.63 -12.16
N ILE A 32 -5.17 9.97 -12.63
CA ILE A 32 -5.87 10.31 -13.87
C ILE A 32 -7.11 11.14 -13.57
N ILE A 33 -7.88 10.75 -12.54
CA ILE A 33 -9.14 11.42 -12.15
C ILE A 33 -9.23 11.47 -10.62
N SER A 34 -9.47 12.65 -10.03
CA SER A 34 -9.60 12.83 -8.58
C SER A 34 -10.60 13.90 -8.12
N GLN A 35 -11.34 14.56 -9.02
CA GLN A 35 -12.05 15.81 -8.69
C GLN A 35 -13.56 15.65 -8.41
N SER A 36 -14.17 14.51 -8.74
CA SER A 36 -15.64 14.40 -8.78
C SER A 36 -16.27 13.64 -7.60
N CYS A 37 -15.50 12.86 -6.83
CA CYS A 37 -16.01 11.96 -5.79
C CYS A 37 -14.85 11.47 -4.90
N ASP A 38 -15.17 10.70 -3.86
CA ASP A 38 -14.17 10.06 -2.98
C ASP A 38 -13.32 8.99 -3.69
N TYR A 39 -13.72 8.57 -4.89
CA TYR A 39 -12.97 7.62 -5.70
C TYR A 39 -12.04 8.33 -6.67
N MET A 40 -10.88 7.72 -6.90
CA MET A 40 -9.85 8.20 -7.80
C MET A 40 -9.40 7.09 -8.72
N LEU A 41 -9.08 7.45 -9.96
CA LEU A 41 -8.47 6.56 -10.92
C LEU A 41 -6.99 6.88 -11.04
N LEU A 42 -6.17 5.83 -10.91
CA LEU A 42 -4.73 5.91 -11.01
C LEU A 42 -4.26 5.04 -12.18
N ASN A 43 -3.22 5.47 -12.90
CA ASN A 43 -2.54 4.67 -13.90
C ASN A 43 -1.26 4.10 -13.31
N SER A 44 -1.14 2.78 -13.22
CA SER A 44 0.08 2.10 -12.76
C SER A 44 0.68 1.24 -13.88
N SER A 45 1.92 0.79 -13.70
CA SER A 45 2.54 -0.18 -14.63
C SER A 45 1.78 -1.51 -14.74
N LYS A 46 0.89 -1.82 -13.79
CA LYS A 46 0.04 -3.02 -13.78
C LYS A 46 -1.35 -2.79 -14.40
N GLY A 47 -1.65 -1.57 -14.83
CA GLY A 47 -2.96 -1.15 -15.35
C GLY A 47 -3.60 -0.05 -14.50
N MET A 48 -4.89 0.18 -14.73
CA MET A 48 -5.64 1.18 -13.98
C MET A 48 -6.03 0.66 -12.61
N VAL A 49 -5.86 1.52 -11.61
CA VAL A 49 -6.20 1.24 -10.22
C VAL A 49 -7.32 2.19 -9.81
N LEU A 50 -8.42 1.62 -9.36
CA LEU A 50 -9.50 2.36 -8.73
C LEU A 50 -9.25 2.34 -7.23
N VAL A 51 -9.12 3.51 -6.63
CA VAL A 51 -8.94 3.66 -5.19
C VAL A 51 -10.02 4.57 -4.62
N LYS A 52 -10.39 4.35 -3.36
CA LYS A 52 -11.22 5.27 -2.59
C LYS A 52 -10.35 5.97 -1.57
N GLN A 53 -10.36 7.30 -1.54
CA GLN A 53 -9.71 8.07 -0.50
C GLN A 53 -10.47 7.91 0.83
N LEU A 54 -9.73 7.64 1.89
CA LEU A 54 -10.28 7.52 3.24
C LEU A 54 -9.82 8.68 4.12
N ASP A 55 -8.55 9.08 3.98
CA ASP A 55 -7.95 10.17 4.73
C ASP A 55 -6.79 10.81 3.96
N GLY A 56 -6.40 12.03 4.34
CA GLY A 56 -5.31 12.80 3.75
C GLY A 56 -5.76 13.80 2.69
N ILE A 57 -4.79 14.45 2.05
CA ILE A 57 -5.04 15.50 1.04
C ILE A 57 -5.32 14.84 -0.31
N THR A 58 -6.44 15.23 -0.94
CA THR A 58 -6.79 14.74 -2.28
C THR A 58 -5.72 15.19 -3.29
N PRO A 59 -5.09 14.26 -4.01
CA PRO A 59 -4.07 14.59 -5.01
C PRO A 59 -4.70 15.19 -6.26
N GLN A 60 -3.90 15.94 -7.01
CA GLN A 60 -4.34 16.54 -8.27
C GLN A 60 -4.14 15.56 -9.42
N GLU A 61 -4.91 15.71 -10.49
CA GLU A 61 -4.68 14.98 -11.73
C GLU A 61 -3.26 15.24 -12.25
N GLY A 62 -2.56 14.18 -12.64
CA GLY A 62 -1.14 14.21 -13.01
C GLY A 62 -0.17 14.03 -11.84
N ASP A 63 -0.62 14.07 -10.58
CA ASP A 63 0.24 13.75 -9.45
C ASP A 63 0.64 12.27 -9.47
N THR A 64 1.79 12.00 -8.86
CA THR A 64 2.35 10.65 -8.76
C THR A 64 2.24 10.17 -7.33
N LEU A 65 1.59 9.02 -7.14
CA LEU A 65 1.44 8.34 -5.86
C LEU A 65 2.40 7.15 -5.79
N LEU A 66 3.04 7.01 -4.64
CA LEU A 66 4.00 5.96 -4.31
C LEU A 66 3.42 5.10 -3.19
N GLY A 67 3.30 3.79 -3.42
CA GLY A 67 2.82 2.84 -2.42
C GLY A 67 2.49 1.47 -3.02
N GLU A 68 1.80 0.62 -2.26
CA GLU A 68 1.34 -0.67 -2.75
C GLU A 68 -0.08 -0.55 -3.33
N PHE A 69 -0.34 -1.23 -4.44
CA PHE A 69 -1.68 -1.28 -5.04
C PHE A 69 -2.18 -2.72 -5.06
N THR A 70 -2.64 -3.20 -3.90
CA THR A 70 -3.22 -4.54 -3.73
C THR A 70 -4.73 -4.42 -3.66
N ALA A 71 -5.44 -4.96 -4.66
CA ALA A 71 -6.90 -4.93 -4.69
C ALA A 71 -7.52 -5.62 -3.47
N GLY A 72 -8.52 -4.99 -2.86
CA GLY A 72 -9.18 -5.46 -1.66
C GLY A 72 -8.40 -5.22 -0.36
N ASP A 73 -7.42 -4.29 -0.38
CA ASP A 73 -6.61 -3.94 0.80
C ASP A 73 -6.52 -2.42 0.99
N PHE A 74 -6.17 -2.02 2.22
CA PHE A 74 -5.84 -0.64 2.55
C PHE A 74 -4.38 -0.36 2.20
N SER A 75 -4.14 0.82 1.63
CA SER A 75 -2.80 1.26 1.30
C SER A 75 -2.56 2.69 1.75
N ASN A 76 -1.35 2.94 2.26
CA ASN A 76 -0.86 4.29 2.47
C ASN A 76 -0.05 4.70 1.24
N LEU A 77 -0.56 5.70 0.53
CA LEU A 77 0.08 6.27 -0.63
C LEU A 77 0.74 7.59 -0.26
N GLN A 78 1.96 7.81 -0.75
CA GLN A 78 2.65 9.07 -0.64
C GLN A 78 2.61 9.81 -1.97
N ASN A 79 2.12 11.03 -1.97
CA ASN A 79 2.20 11.89 -3.14
C ASN A 79 3.64 12.40 -3.31
N ASN A 80 4.25 12.10 -4.44
CA ASN A 80 5.63 12.43 -4.73
C ASN A 80 5.88 13.94 -4.85
N ARG A 81 4.85 14.73 -5.22
CA ARG A 81 4.94 16.18 -5.45
C ARG A 81 5.15 16.96 -4.15
N ASN A 82 4.27 16.75 -3.18
CA ASN A 82 4.19 17.50 -1.92
C ASN A 82 4.67 16.68 -0.71
N LYS A 83 4.95 15.38 -0.88
CA LYS A 83 5.32 14.42 0.17
C LYS A 83 4.21 14.16 1.19
N ASP A 84 2.98 14.56 0.89
CA ASP A 84 1.82 14.24 1.70
C ASP A 84 1.48 12.75 1.61
N SER A 85 1.09 12.18 2.73
CA SER A 85 0.58 10.79 2.80
C SER A 85 -0.94 10.80 2.83
N MET A 86 -1.54 9.80 2.20
CA MET A 86 -2.97 9.56 2.21
C MET A 86 -3.26 8.08 2.44
N GLN A 87 -4.38 7.80 3.09
CA GLN A 87 -4.87 6.44 3.24
C GLN A 87 -5.96 6.19 2.21
N VAL A 88 -5.84 5.09 1.48
CA VAL A 88 -6.81 4.68 0.47
C VAL A 88 -7.23 3.23 0.65
N TRP A 89 -8.43 2.93 0.20
CA TRP A 89 -8.87 1.57 -0.08
C TRP A 89 -8.68 1.27 -1.57
N VAL A 90 -7.96 0.21 -1.90
CA VAL A 90 -7.75 -0.19 -3.30
C VAL A 90 -8.90 -1.09 -3.73
N ASP A 91 -9.85 -0.54 -4.48
CA ASP A 91 -11.07 -1.27 -4.87
C ASP A 91 -10.79 -2.29 -5.98
N THR A 92 -10.03 -1.91 -7.00
CA THR A 92 -9.72 -2.77 -8.15
C THR A 92 -8.40 -2.36 -8.81
N VAL A 93 -7.62 -3.36 -9.24
CA VAL A 93 -6.48 -3.21 -10.15
C VAL A 93 -6.85 -3.92 -11.44
N ASP A 94 -7.02 -3.18 -12.52
CA ASP A 94 -7.49 -3.67 -13.81
C ASP A 94 -6.43 -3.47 -14.92
N PRO A 95 -5.80 -4.55 -15.43
CA PRO A 95 -4.86 -4.48 -16.54
C PRO A 95 -5.48 -3.93 -17.83
N HIS A 96 -6.78 -4.13 -18.03
CA HIS A 96 -7.49 -3.80 -19.26
C HIS A 96 -8.22 -2.46 -19.23
N SER A 97 -8.12 -1.70 -18.14
CA SER A 97 -8.69 -0.36 -17.95
C SER A 97 -10.23 -0.24 -17.96
N SER A 98 -10.94 -1.10 -18.69
CA SER A 98 -12.39 -1.02 -18.90
C SER A 98 -13.20 -1.24 -17.62
N LYS A 99 -12.75 -2.12 -16.71
CA LYS A 99 -13.45 -2.42 -15.46
C LYS A 99 -13.33 -1.27 -14.48
N ALA A 100 -12.12 -0.70 -14.34
CA ALA A 100 -11.87 0.41 -13.43
C ALA A 100 -12.68 1.66 -13.84
N LEU A 101 -12.74 1.99 -15.13
CA LEU A 101 -13.56 3.10 -15.65
C LEU A 101 -15.05 2.87 -15.43
N SER A 102 -15.54 1.65 -15.69
CA SER A 102 -16.95 1.31 -15.50
C SER A 102 -17.36 1.44 -14.03
N GLN A 103 -16.53 0.96 -13.10
CA GLN A 103 -16.78 1.08 -11.67
C GLN A 103 -16.69 2.52 -11.19
N TYR A 104 -15.71 3.29 -11.66
CA TYR A 104 -15.62 4.73 -11.36
C TYR A 104 -16.91 5.46 -11.74
N GLY A 105 -17.41 5.25 -12.97
CA GLY A 105 -18.69 5.81 -13.39
C GLY A 105 -19.85 5.39 -12.49
N ARG A 106 -19.88 4.14 -12.01
CA ARG A 106 -20.94 3.66 -11.10
C ARG A 106 -20.87 4.24 -9.70
N TYR A 107 -19.69 4.55 -9.19
CA TYR A 107 -19.53 5.08 -7.83
C TYR A 107 -19.66 6.60 -7.75
N CYS A 108 -19.44 7.30 -8.87
CA CYS A 108 -19.39 8.76 -8.93
C CYS A 108 -20.56 9.38 -9.73
N THR A 109 -21.56 8.58 -10.11
CA THR A 109 -22.85 9.04 -10.66
C THR A 109 -23.93 8.93 -9.59
#